data_AF-A0A374BMN5-F1
#
_entry.id   AF-A0A374BMN5-F1
#
_cell.length_a   1.000
_cell.length_b   1.000
_cell.length_c   1.000
_cell.angle_alpha   90.00
_cell.angle_beta   90.00
_cell.angle_gamma   90.00
#
_symmetry.space_group_name_H-M   'P 1'
#
loop_
_entity.id
_entity.type
_entity.pdbx_description
1 polymer ?
#
loop_
_entity_poly.entity_id
_entity_poly.type
_entity_poly.pdbx_seq_one_letter_code
_entity_poly.pdbx_strand_id
1 'polypeptide(L)' 'MKNYYDYQGHIVCKADERTGNVYVKYKDSMTTVHMPVNTSIKIQRKDTITILTRTTENSFATVSNHYNSYLRYVKA' A
#
# COMPACT_ATOMS: atom_id res chain seq x y z
N MET A 1 7.46 0.80 13.97
CA MET A 1 6.53 0.63 12.84
C MET A 1 5.99 1.98 12.43
N LYS A 2 5.93 2.26 11.13
CA LYS A 2 5.50 3.53 10.54
C LYS A 2 4.21 3.34 9.76
N ASN A 3 3.32 4.33 9.80
CA ASN A 3 2.08 4.34 9.02
C ASN A 3 2.32 4.96 7.64
N TYR A 4 1.66 4.40 6.64
CA TYR A 4 1.61 4.96 5.29
C TYR A 4 0.16 5.26 4.92
N TYR A 5 -0.03 6.38 4.24
CA TYR A 5 -1.33 6.98 3.99
C TYR A 5 -1.61 7.06 2.49
N ASP A 6 -2.88 7.02 2.12
CA ASP A 6 -3.30 7.40 0.76
C ASP A 6 -3.34 8.93 0.63
N TYR A 7 -3.58 9.42 -0.58
CA TYR A 7 -3.63 10.87 -0.85
C TYR A 7 -4.80 11.57 -0.11
N GLN A 8 -5.77 10.81 0.41
CA GLN A 8 -6.88 11.34 1.21
C GLN A 8 -6.55 11.35 2.71
N GLY A 9 -5.37 10.86 3.12
CA GLY A 9 -4.94 10.81 4.52
C GLY A 9 -5.37 9.56 5.29
N HIS A 10 -5.95 8.55 4.64
CA HIS A 10 -6.32 7.30 5.30
C HIS A 10 -5.13 6.35 5.41
N ILE A 11 -5.00 5.64 6.55
CA ILE A 11 -3.96 4.63 6.72
C ILE A 11 -4.19 3.47 5.74
N VAL A 12 -3.21 3.23 4.87
CA VAL A 12 -3.21 2.14 3.89
C VAL A 12 -2.53 0.90 4.48
N CYS A 13 -1.37 1.08 5.08
CA CYS A 13 -0.60 0.01 5.69
C CYS A 13 0.33 0.53 6.79
N LYS A 14 0.90 -0.41 7.55
CA LYS A 14 2.02 -0.14 8.45
C LYS A 14 3.22 -0.95 7.99
N ALA A 15 4.40 -0.37 8.04
CA ALA A 15 5.63 -1.11 7.78
C ALA A 15 6.61 -1.01 8.94
N ASP A 16 7.35 -2.09 9.16
CA ASP A 16 8.60 -2.03 9.91
C ASP A 16 9.74 -1.81 8.92
N GLU A 17 10.25 -0.58 8.89
CA GLU A 17 11.29 -0.15 7.95
C GLU A 17 12.56 -1.00 8.07
N ARG A 18 12.89 -1.48 9.26
CA ARG A 18 14.11 -2.26 9.53
C ARG A 18 14.00 -3.72 9.09
N THR A 19 12.82 -4.32 9.20
CA THR A 19 12.61 -5.74 8.88
C THR A 19 12.00 -5.96 7.50
N GLY A 20 11.52 -4.90 6.84
CA GLY A 20 10.83 -5.00 5.55
C GLY A 20 9.41 -5.57 5.65
N ASN A 21 8.90 -5.85 6.86
CA ASN A 21 7.56 -6.39 7.04
C ASN A 21 6.49 -5.31 6.88
N VAL A 22 5.49 -5.60 6.05
CA VAL A 22 4.36 -4.73 5.76
C VAL A 22 3.06 -5.41 6.14
N TYR A 23 2.21 -4.65 6.83
CA TYR A 23 0.94 -5.09 7.38
C TYR A 23 -0.18 -4.25 6.76
N VAL A 24 -1.07 -4.92 6.04
CA VAL A 24 -2.24 -4.31 5.41
C VAL A 24 -3.47 -4.86 6.10
N LYS A 25 -4.25 -3.99 6.75
CA LYS A 25 -5.54 -4.34 7.34
C LYS A 25 -6.67 -3.76 6.49
N TYR A 26 -7.68 -4.57 6.24
CA TYR A 26 -8.92 -4.14 5.60
C TYR A 26 -10.11 -4.90 6.18
N LYS A 27 -11.03 -4.18 6.85
CA LYS A 27 -12.12 -4.75 7.64
C LYS A 27 -11.59 -5.81 8.62
N ASP A 28 -12.09 -7.04 8.52
CA ASP A 28 -11.74 -8.17 9.39
C ASP A 28 -10.60 -9.03 8.83
N SER A 29 -9.94 -8.57 7.77
CA SER A 29 -8.80 -9.27 7.15
C SER A 29 -7.48 -8.52 7.35
N MET A 30 -6.41 -9.29 7.53
CA MET A 30 -5.05 -8.79 7.59
C MET A 30 -4.15 -9.58 6.65
N THR A 31 -3.33 -8.87 5.89
CA THR A 31 -2.29 -9.43 5.03
C THR A 31 -0.93 -8.95 5.55
N THR A 32 0.01 -9.88 5.67
CA THR A 32 1.40 -9.58 6.04
C THR A 32 2.32 -10.03 4.92
N VAL A 33 3.26 -9.18 4.54
CA VAL A 33 4.25 -9.47 3.48
C VAL A 33 5.61 -8.95 3.92
N HIS A 34 6.64 -9.79 3.76
CA HIS A 34 8.02 -9.32 3.81
C HIS A 34 8.42 -8.78 2.44
N MET A 35 8.85 -7.53 2.37
CA MET A 35 9.27 -6.86 1.14
C MET A 35 10.80 -6.73 1.08
N PRO A 36 11.48 -7.39 0.13
CA PRO A 36 12.88 -7.10 -0.19
C PRO A 36 13.08 -5.67 -0.72
N VAL A 37 14.30 -5.14 -0.63
CA VAL A 37 14.64 -3.84 -1.23
C VAL A 37 14.40 -3.88 -2.74
N ASN A 38 13.98 -2.76 -3.32
CA ASN A 38 13.57 -2.59 -4.73
C ASN A 38 12.32 -3.36 -5.15
N THR A 39 11.56 -3.91 -4.20
CA THR A 39 10.24 -4.49 -4.49
C THR A 39 9.12 -3.50 -4.18
N SER A 40 7.99 -3.71 -4.85
CA SER A 40 6.80 -2.89 -4.67
C SER A 40 5.56 -3.75 -4.48
N ILE A 41 4.63 -3.28 -3.66
CA ILE A 41 3.28 -3.84 -3.55
C ILE A 41 2.27 -2.77 -3.97
N LYS A 42 1.20 -3.22 -4.60
CA LYS A 42 0.07 -2.37 -4.95
C LYS A 42 -1.09 -2.68 -4.02
N ILE A 43 -1.53 -1.68 -3.28
CA ILE A 43 -2.68 -1.75 -2.38
C ILE A 43 -3.81 -0.96 -3.02
N GLN A 44 -4.80 -1.69 -3.52
CA GLN A 44 -5.99 -1.12 -4.15
C GLN A 44 -7.17 -1.18 -3.18
N ARG A 45 -7.81 -0.04 -2.96
CA ARG A 45 -9.07 0.09 -2.22
C ARG A 45 -10.15 0.63 -3.16
N LYS A 46 -11.34 0.93 -2.64
CA LYS A 46 -12.51 1.35 -3.42
C LYS A 46 -12.20 2.49 -4.41
N ASP A 47 -11.57 3.56 -3.91
CA ASP A 47 -11.36 4.81 -4.66
C ASP A 47 -9.89 5.23 -4.74
N THR A 48 -8.96 4.41 -4.22
CA THR A 48 -7.54 4.74 -4.14
C THR A 48 -6.66 3.55 -4.55
N ILE A 49 -5.56 3.85 -5.24
CA ILE A 49 -4.45 2.93 -5.44
C ILE A 49 -3.22 3.54 -4.79
N THR A 50 -2.56 2.78 -3.93
CA THR A 50 -1.29 3.16 -3.32
C THR A 50 -0.23 2.12 -3.67
N ILE A 51 0.88 2.58 -4.23
CA ILE A 51 2.07 1.78 -4.47
C ILE A 51 3.04 2.09 -3.34
N LEU A 52 3.40 1.05 -2.58
CA LEU A 52 4.45 1.11 -1.57
C LEU A 52 5.68 0.41 -2.15
N THR A 53 6.81 1.10 -2.14
CA THR A 53 8.10 0.59 -2.64
C THR A 53 9.12 0.61 -1.52
N ARG A 54 9.80 -0.50 -1.25
CA ARG A 54 10.93 -0.51 -0.32
C ARG A 54 12.16 0.02 -1.05
N THR A 55 12.58 1.24 -0.73
CA THR A 55 13.65 1.94 -1.47
C THR A 55 15.04 1.64 -0.91
N THR A 56 15.13 1.38 0.39
CA THR A 56 16.39 0.99 1.05
C THR A 56 16.11 -0.04 2.13
N GLU A 57 17.16 -0.56 2.77
CA GLU A 57 17.01 -1.46 3.92
C GLU A 57 16.20 -0.86 5.07
N ASN A 58 16.10 0.47 5.15
CA ASN A 58 15.45 1.18 6.26
C ASN A 58 14.40 2.20 5.81
N SER A 59 13.87 2.09 4.58
CA SER A 59 12.87 3.05 4.11
C SER A 59 11.91 2.49 3.08
N PHE A 60 10.68 3.01 3.12
CA PHE A 60 9.73 2.88 2.02
C PHE A 60 9.29 4.24 1.50
N ALA A 61 9.03 4.28 0.20
CA ALA A 61 8.37 5.38 -0.48
C ALA A 61 6.94 4.99 -0.88
N THR A 62 6.05 5.97 -0.95
CA THR A 62 4.66 5.77 -1.36
C THR A 62 4.23 6.72 -2.44
N VAL A 63 3.52 6.20 -3.41
CA VAL A 63 2.78 6.98 -4.40
C VAL A 63 1.32 6.58 -4.31
N SER A 64 0.41 7.54 -4.12
CA SER A 64 -1.02 7.29 -4.00
C SER A 64 -1.81 8.16 -4.97
N ASN A 65 -2.78 7.57 -5.65
CA ASN A 65 -3.61 8.24 -6.65
C ASN A 65 -5.09 7.88 -6.48
N HIS A 66 -5.95 8.76 -6.98
CA HIS A 66 -7.37 8.44 -7.17
C HIS A 66 -7.51 7.27 -8.15
N TYR A 67 -8.38 6.33 -7.81
CA TYR A 67 -8.72 5.20 -8.64
C TYR A 67 -10.24 5.16 -8.86
N ASN A 68 -10.66 5.36 -10.10
CA ASN A 68 -12.07 5.24 -10.45
C ASN A 68 -12.43 3.77 -10.71
N SER A 69 -13.03 3.12 -9.71
CA SER A 69 -13.46 1.72 -9.81
C SER A 69 -14.60 1.51 -10.81
N TYR A 70 -15.41 2.54 -11.10
CA TYR A 70 -16.51 2.45 -12.06
C TYR A 70 -16.05 2.30 -13.51
N LEU A 71 -14.87 2.80 -13.88
CA LEU A 71 -14.33 2.69 -15.25
C LEU A 71 -13.95 1.25 -15.66
N ARG A 72 -13.83 0.31 -14.71
CA ARG A 72 -13.61 -1.11 -15.04
C ARG A 72 -14.89 -1.88 -15.39
N TYR A 73 -16.06 -1.39 -14.97
CA TYR A 73 -17.34 -2.07 -15.22
C TYR A 73 -17.98 -1.69 -16.58
N VAL A 74 -17.44 -0.69 -17.28
CA VAL A 74 -17.98 -0.22 -18.58
C VAL A 74 -17.25 -0.86 -19.78
N LYS A 75 -16.30 -1.77 -19.54
CA LYS A 75 -15.59 -2.52 -20.58
C LYS A 75 -15.66 -4.03 -20.32
N ALA A 76 -16.88 -4.56 -20.27
CA ALA A 76 -17.17 -5.97 -20.45
C ALA A 76 -17.96 -6.14 -21.74
#